data_AF-A0A8J6HX25-F1
#
_entry.id   AF-A0A8J6HX25-F1
#
_cell.length_a   1.000
_cell.length_b   1.000
_cell.length_c   1.000
_cell.angle_alpha   90.00
_cell.angle_beta   90.00
_cell.angle_gamma   90.00
#
_symmetry.space_group_name_H-M   'P 1'
#
loop_
_entity.id
_entity.type
_entity.pdbx_description
1 polymer ?
#
loop_
_entity_poly.entity_id
_entity_poly.type
_entity_poly.pdbx_seq_one_letter_code
_entity_poly.pdbx_strand_id
1 'polypeptide(L)'
;MQRVWPRASAAAERLWSAANVKNITDAKIRIEEHACRMNRRGIEAQPPNGPGVYFIYKPGPVVPASQGQIWPKPQHEDKLDDGYFSLLPSFFQFKSTGNTCSILKEGLDRYRNIILFNNRLIKQIYFKVRTCKESSDTKFQGFLSSLEVELTGSCDDDEFPTVDMNEEYVLNVTSDVQKLSSGSVWGVLRGLETFSQLVYLSDDNSCVSPWRCDALLS
;
A
#
# COMPACT_ATOMS: atom_id res chain seq x y z
N MET A 1 -18.62 -2.13 -24.13
CA MET A 1 -17.96 -2.61 -22.89
C MET A 1 -18.98 -3.33 -22.03
N GLN A 2 -18.72 -4.61 -21.71
CA GLN A 2 -19.61 -5.44 -20.90
C GLN A 2 -19.72 -4.89 -19.47
N ARG A 3 -20.97 -4.80 -19.00
CA ARG A 3 -21.41 -4.18 -17.74
C ARG A 3 -21.34 -5.17 -16.57
N VAL A 4 -20.17 -5.78 -16.35
CA VAL A 4 -20.00 -6.82 -15.31
C VAL A 4 -19.96 -6.17 -13.91
N TRP A 5 -19.43 -4.96 -13.82
CA TRP A 5 -19.29 -4.20 -12.59
C TRP A 5 -20.24 -2.98 -12.66
N PRO A 6 -21.29 -2.83 -11.80
CA PRO A 6 -21.34 -3.07 -10.35
C PRO A 6 -22.25 -4.23 -9.90
N ARG A 7 -22.73 -5.09 -10.82
CA ARG A 7 -23.65 -6.19 -10.46
C ARG A 7 -22.99 -7.25 -9.58
N ALA A 8 -21.70 -7.51 -9.80
CA ALA A 8 -20.94 -8.45 -8.98
C ALA A 8 -20.68 -7.93 -7.55
N SER A 9 -20.63 -6.61 -7.33
CA SER A 9 -20.37 -6.03 -6.01
C SER A 9 -21.44 -6.39 -4.99
N ALA A 10 -22.71 -6.41 -5.39
CA ALA A 10 -23.82 -6.82 -4.52
C ALA A 10 -23.77 -8.33 -4.21
N ALA A 11 -23.41 -9.16 -5.19
CA ALA A 11 -23.23 -10.60 -4.99
C ALA A 11 -22.03 -10.89 -4.08
N ALA A 12 -20.91 -10.19 -4.27
CA ALA A 12 -19.72 -10.28 -3.43
C ALA A 12 -20.00 -9.81 -1.99
N GLU A 13 -20.72 -8.71 -1.82
CA GLU A 13 -21.11 -8.19 -0.51
C GLU A 13 -22.01 -9.18 0.24
N ARG A 14 -22.90 -9.89 -0.48
CA ARG A 14 -23.69 -10.98 0.10
C ARG A 14 -22.85 -12.20 0.48
N LEU A 15 -21.92 -12.61 -0.39
CA LEU A 15 -21.06 -13.79 -0.17
C LEU A 15 -20.05 -13.58 0.96
N TRP A 16 -19.57 -12.36 1.15
CA TRP A 16 -18.59 -12.02 2.19
C TRP A 16 -19.24 -11.67 3.54
N SER A 17 -20.56 -11.47 3.59
CA SER A 17 -21.29 -11.21 4.83
C SER A 17 -21.76 -12.52 5.48
N ALA A 18 -21.67 -12.61 6.81
CA ALA A 18 -22.18 -13.74 7.57
C ALA A 18 -23.66 -14.03 7.21
N ALA A 19 -24.08 -15.30 7.28
CA ALA A 19 -25.40 -15.73 6.79
C ALA A 19 -26.57 -14.97 7.45
N ASN A 20 -26.37 -14.51 8.70
CA ASN A 20 -27.34 -13.76 9.50
C ASN A 20 -27.36 -12.25 9.22
N VAL A 21 -26.35 -11.67 8.55
CA VAL A 21 -26.31 -10.24 8.21
C VAL A 21 -27.16 -10.01 6.97
N LYS A 22 -28.29 -9.31 7.14
CA LYS A 22 -29.29 -9.05 6.08
C LYS A 22 -29.70 -7.58 5.98
N ASN A 23 -28.95 -6.66 6.61
CA ASN A 23 -29.32 -5.24 6.63
C ASN A 23 -28.96 -4.56 5.29
N ILE A 24 -29.99 -4.36 4.46
CA ILE A 24 -29.87 -3.79 3.12
C ILE A 24 -29.43 -2.32 3.17
N THR A 25 -29.83 -1.56 4.20
CA THR A 25 -29.48 -0.14 4.33
C THR A 25 -27.98 0.04 4.57
N ASP A 26 -27.41 -0.80 5.42
CA ASP A 26 -25.98 -0.81 5.75
C ASP A 26 -25.14 -1.33 4.57
N ALA A 27 -25.64 -2.35 3.86
CA ALA A 27 -25.08 -2.84 2.60
C ALA A 27 -24.98 -1.76 1.52
N LYS A 28 -26.06 -0.99 1.36
CA LYS A 28 -26.18 0.09 0.38
C LYS A 28 -25.09 1.15 0.57
N ILE A 29 -24.83 1.55 1.81
CA ILE A 29 -23.79 2.54 2.16
C ILE A 29 -22.40 2.04 1.74
N ARG A 30 -22.06 0.77 2.00
CA ARG A 30 -20.78 0.18 1.61
C ARG A 30 -20.61 0.07 0.09
N ILE A 31 -21.66 -0.30 -0.62
CA ILE A 31 -21.64 -0.43 -2.09
C ILE A 31 -21.44 0.95 -2.74
N GLU A 32 -22.08 2.00 -2.22
CA GLU A 32 -21.87 3.38 -2.65
C GLU A 32 -20.41 3.84 -2.42
N GLU A 33 -19.85 3.55 -1.25
CA GLU A 33 -18.45 3.84 -0.96
C GLU A 33 -17.51 3.11 -1.94
N HIS A 34 -17.77 1.83 -2.19
CA HIS A 34 -16.96 1.01 -3.08
C HIS A 34 -16.98 1.54 -4.52
N ALA A 35 -18.14 1.94 -5.03
CA ALA A 35 -18.27 2.59 -6.33
C ALA A 35 -17.47 3.91 -6.39
N CYS A 36 -17.50 4.72 -5.32
CA CYS A 36 -16.70 5.94 -5.23
C CYS A 36 -15.18 5.65 -5.25
N ARG A 37 -14.72 4.65 -4.49
CA ARG A 37 -13.31 4.22 -4.48
C ARG A 37 -12.83 3.76 -5.86
N MET A 38 -13.67 3.07 -6.62
CA MET A 38 -13.35 2.63 -7.98
C MET A 38 -13.26 3.78 -8.97
N ASN A 39 -14.23 4.68 -8.96
CA ASN A 39 -14.20 5.89 -9.80
C ASN A 39 -12.95 6.72 -9.52
N ARG A 40 -12.53 6.82 -8.24
CA ARG A 40 -11.28 7.51 -7.86
C ARG A 40 -10.02 6.83 -8.40
N ARG A 41 -10.07 5.52 -8.67
CA ARG A 41 -8.99 4.72 -9.28
C ARG A 41 -9.07 4.67 -10.81
N GLY A 42 -10.00 5.41 -11.43
CA GLY A 42 -10.19 5.43 -12.88
C GLY A 42 -10.97 4.24 -13.45
N ILE A 43 -11.65 3.47 -12.59
CA ILE A 43 -12.53 2.37 -13.00
C ILE A 43 -13.96 2.91 -13.03
N GLU A 44 -14.57 2.97 -14.21
CA GLU A 44 -15.91 3.52 -14.40
C GLU A 44 -16.98 2.68 -13.68
N ALA A 45 -17.50 3.20 -12.56
CA ALA A 45 -18.55 2.60 -11.76
C ALA A 45 -19.79 3.52 -11.68
N GLN A 46 -20.93 3.06 -12.19
CA GLN A 46 -22.20 3.80 -12.10
C GLN A 46 -22.78 3.80 -10.67
N PRO A 47 -23.56 4.82 -10.29
CA PRO A 47 -24.18 4.88 -8.96
C PRO A 47 -25.13 3.69 -8.75
N PRO A 48 -25.04 2.97 -7.62
CA PRO A 48 -25.87 1.79 -7.35
C PRO A 48 -27.36 2.11 -7.17
N ASN A 49 -27.72 3.39 -6.96
CA ASN A 49 -29.08 3.82 -6.62
C ASN A 49 -29.88 4.43 -7.78
N GLY A 50 -29.36 4.34 -9.01
CA GLY A 50 -29.95 5.03 -10.15
C GLY A 50 -29.75 6.56 -10.13
N PRO A 51 -30.20 7.25 -11.18
CA PRO A 51 -30.04 8.70 -11.30
C PRO A 51 -31.01 9.43 -10.37
N GLY A 52 -30.52 10.06 -9.30
CA GLY A 52 -31.28 11.07 -8.55
C GLY A 52 -31.28 11.01 -7.03
N VAL A 53 -30.65 10.02 -6.39
CA VAL A 53 -30.63 9.94 -4.91
C VAL A 53 -29.21 10.15 -4.38
N TYR A 54 -28.88 11.40 -4.03
CA TYR A 54 -27.64 11.76 -3.36
C TYR A 54 -27.87 11.78 -1.85
N PHE A 55 -27.48 10.72 -1.15
CA PHE A 55 -27.24 10.82 0.28
C PHE A 55 -25.81 11.32 0.47
N ILE A 56 -25.64 12.56 0.94
CA ILE A 56 -24.36 13.01 1.49
C ILE A 56 -24.26 12.43 2.91
N TYR A 57 -24.16 11.11 3.01
CA TYR A 57 -23.55 10.50 4.19
C TYR A 57 -22.04 10.66 3.97
N LYS A 58 -21.28 11.20 4.92
CA LYS A 58 -19.81 11.13 4.83
C LYS A 58 -19.47 9.63 4.90
N PRO A 59 -19.20 8.95 3.78
CA PRO A 59 -18.91 7.53 3.79
C PRO A 59 -17.44 7.46 4.16
N GLY A 60 -17.17 7.69 5.44
CA GLY A 60 -15.93 7.28 6.06
C GLY A 60 -16.06 5.79 6.34
N PRO A 61 -14.98 5.02 6.23
CA PRO A 61 -15.04 3.62 6.61
C PRO A 61 -15.48 3.54 8.08
N VAL A 62 -16.50 2.70 8.36
CA VAL A 62 -17.03 2.45 9.72
C VAL A 62 -15.92 1.98 10.66
N VAL A 63 -14.89 1.36 10.07
CA VAL A 63 -13.63 1.02 10.72
C VAL A 63 -12.59 2.03 10.23
N PRO A 64 -12.02 2.88 11.09
CA PRO A 64 -10.91 3.73 10.68
C PRO A 64 -9.80 2.83 10.13
N ALA A 65 -9.27 3.17 8.96
CA ALA A 65 -8.17 2.41 8.38
C ALA A 65 -7.03 2.38 9.41
N SER A 66 -6.54 1.19 9.68
CA SER A 66 -5.31 0.99 10.43
C SER A 66 -4.18 1.72 9.71
N GLN A 67 -3.42 2.54 10.45
CA GLN A 67 -2.25 3.22 9.91
C GLN A 67 -1.11 2.21 9.82
N GLY A 68 -0.59 1.96 8.62
CA GLY A 68 0.60 1.11 8.41
C GLY A 68 0.39 -0.40 8.47
N GLN A 69 -0.80 -0.92 8.81
CA GLN A 69 -0.98 -2.38 8.91
C GLN A 69 -0.99 -3.07 7.55
N ILE A 70 -0.26 -4.17 7.48
CA ILE A 70 -0.11 -4.98 6.29
C ILE A 70 -1.34 -5.84 6.03
N TRP A 71 -1.76 -5.88 4.77
CA TRP A 71 -2.74 -6.80 4.26
C TRP A 71 -2.42 -7.30 2.84
N PRO A 72 -2.45 -8.62 2.57
CA PRO A 72 -2.69 -9.73 3.51
C PRO A 72 -1.60 -9.85 4.56
N LYS A 73 -1.96 -10.31 5.76
CA LYS A 73 -0.98 -10.45 6.84
C LYS A 73 0.12 -11.43 6.43
N PRO A 74 1.40 -11.08 6.60
CA PRO A 74 2.50 -11.97 6.27
C PRO A 74 2.51 -13.23 7.14
N GLN A 75 3.23 -14.25 6.68
CA GLN A 75 3.34 -15.52 7.39
C GLN A 75 4.05 -15.36 8.74
N HIS A 76 5.07 -14.49 8.78
CA HIS A 76 5.81 -14.16 9.98
C HIS A 76 6.02 -12.65 10.07
N GLU A 77 5.98 -12.12 11.30
CA GLU A 77 6.08 -10.69 11.57
C GLU A 77 6.70 -10.47 12.95
N ASP A 78 7.96 -10.00 12.96
CA ASP A 78 8.67 -9.60 14.17
C ASP A 78 8.67 -8.08 14.33
N LYS A 79 8.28 -7.63 15.51
CA LYS A 79 8.18 -6.21 15.87
C LYS A 79 9.30 -5.89 16.83
N LEU A 80 10.43 -5.43 16.30
CA LEU A 80 11.62 -5.19 17.11
C LEU A 80 11.51 -3.96 18.01
N ASP A 81 10.81 -2.88 17.59
CA ASP A 81 10.72 -1.65 18.37
C ASP A 81 9.57 -0.73 17.95
N ASP A 82 9.05 0.04 18.92
CA ASP A 82 7.97 1.04 18.80
C ASP A 82 8.32 2.29 17.96
N GLY A 83 9.51 2.28 17.35
CA GLY A 83 10.08 3.41 16.63
C GLY A 83 9.46 3.67 15.25
N TYR A 84 9.78 4.83 14.70
CA TYR A 84 9.43 5.17 13.32
C TYR A 84 10.53 5.94 12.62
N PHE A 85 10.55 5.79 11.30
CA PHE A 85 11.37 6.63 10.44
C PHE A 85 10.49 7.70 9.80
N SER A 86 11.10 8.77 9.30
CA SER A 86 10.46 9.72 8.40
C SER A 86 11.07 9.58 7.02
N LEU A 87 10.27 9.45 5.97
CA LEU A 87 10.78 9.44 4.60
C LEU A 87 10.43 10.75 3.92
N LEU A 88 11.40 11.32 3.22
CA LEU A 88 11.20 12.48 2.39
C LEU A 88 10.92 12.01 0.96
N PRO A 89 9.69 12.20 0.44
CA PRO A 89 9.32 11.78 -0.89
C PRO A 89 10.33 12.17 -1.98
N SER A 90 10.84 13.40 -1.95
CA SER A 90 11.77 13.91 -2.97
C SER A 90 13.15 13.24 -2.96
N PHE A 91 13.57 12.69 -1.82
CA PHE A 91 14.92 12.13 -1.64
C PHE A 91 14.93 10.60 -1.53
N PHE A 92 13.78 9.97 -1.29
CA PHE A 92 13.69 8.53 -1.15
C PHE A 92 13.96 7.81 -2.49
N GLN A 93 14.83 6.80 -2.45
CA GLN A 93 15.20 6.00 -3.63
C GLN A 93 15.33 4.52 -3.29
N PHE A 94 14.85 3.66 -4.20
CA PHE A 94 15.17 2.24 -4.15
C PHE A 94 16.54 2.00 -4.79
N LYS A 95 17.38 1.20 -4.14
CA LYS A 95 18.71 0.81 -4.64
C LYS A 95 18.70 -0.68 -4.97
N SER A 96 18.65 -1.03 -6.25
CA SER A 96 18.68 -2.44 -6.67
C SER A 96 20.10 -3.02 -6.56
N THR A 97 20.26 -4.17 -5.92
CA THR A 97 21.51 -4.95 -5.82
C THR A 97 21.29 -6.38 -6.33
N GLY A 98 22.35 -7.02 -6.83
CA GLY A 98 22.27 -8.36 -7.44
C GLY A 98 21.81 -8.35 -8.89
N ASN A 99 20.92 -9.27 -9.25
CA ASN A 99 20.39 -9.42 -10.62
C ASN A 99 19.31 -8.37 -10.92
N THR A 100 19.21 -7.95 -12.18
CA THR A 100 18.24 -6.93 -12.60
C THR A 100 17.59 -7.27 -13.93
N CYS A 101 16.35 -6.85 -14.10
CA CYS A 101 15.48 -7.11 -15.25
C CYS A 101 14.48 -5.95 -15.42
N SER A 102 13.75 -5.93 -16.54
CA SER A 102 12.73 -4.91 -16.84
C SER A 102 11.61 -4.91 -15.79
N ILE A 103 11.09 -6.08 -15.41
CA ILE A 103 10.03 -6.24 -14.41
C ILE A 103 10.44 -5.60 -13.08
N LEU A 104 11.68 -5.85 -12.64
CA LEU A 104 12.19 -5.26 -11.41
C LEU A 104 12.30 -3.74 -11.52
N LYS A 105 12.89 -3.22 -12.60
CA LYS A 105 13.06 -1.76 -12.80
C LYS A 105 11.72 -1.04 -12.85
N GLU A 106 10.80 -1.53 -13.67
CA GLU A 106 9.45 -0.97 -13.80
C GLU A 106 8.64 -1.09 -12.50
N GLY A 107 8.81 -2.21 -11.79
CA GLY A 107 8.22 -2.43 -10.47
C GLY A 107 8.69 -1.39 -9.46
N LEU A 108 10.00 -1.15 -9.36
CA LEU A 108 10.59 -0.15 -8.47
C LEU A 108 10.10 1.26 -8.80
N ASP A 109 10.07 1.63 -10.09
CA ASP A 109 9.55 2.92 -10.53
C ASP A 109 8.06 3.09 -10.21
N ARG A 110 7.27 2.04 -10.41
CA ARG A 110 5.84 2.03 -10.06
C ARG A 110 5.65 2.21 -8.56
N TYR A 111 6.35 1.44 -7.73
CA TYR A 111 6.20 1.52 -6.27
C TYR A 111 6.71 2.84 -5.71
N ARG A 112 7.76 3.40 -6.30
CA ARG A 112 8.19 4.77 -6.01
C ARG A 112 7.04 5.74 -6.30
N ASN A 113 6.42 5.67 -7.46
CA ASN A 113 5.30 6.53 -7.80
C ASN A 113 4.07 6.33 -6.88
N ILE A 114 3.80 5.10 -6.45
CA ILE A 114 2.73 4.80 -5.49
C ILE A 114 2.97 5.52 -4.17
N ILE A 115 4.18 5.38 -3.60
CA ILE A 115 4.55 6.01 -2.33
C ILE A 115 4.51 7.54 -2.44
N LEU A 116 4.94 8.09 -3.57
CA LEU A 116 5.06 9.54 -3.76
C LEU A 116 3.75 10.24 -4.17
N PHE A 117 2.88 9.59 -4.95
CA PHE A 117 1.84 10.30 -5.71
C PHE A 117 0.42 9.76 -5.54
N ASN A 118 0.21 8.61 -4.90
CA ASN A 118 -1.16 8.08 -4.70
C ASN A 118 -1.96 8.83 -3.64
N ASN A 119 -1.32 9.67 -2.84
CA ASN A 119 -2.03 10.52 -1.91
C ASN A 119 -2.18 11.93 -2.51
N ARG A 120 -3.42 12.35 -2.80
CA ARG A 120 -3.72 13.71 -3.28
C ARG A 120 -3.20 14.78 -2.31
N LEU A 121 -3.17 14.46 -1.01
CA LEU A 121 -2.54 15.30 0.00
C LEU A 121 -1.03 15.34 -0.20
N ILE A 122 -0.35 14.20 -0.42
CA ILE A 122 1.08 14.18 -0.77
C ILE A 122 1.34 15.01 -2.02
N LYS A 123 0.52 14.96 -3.08
CA LYS A 123 0.73 15.86 -4.25
C LYS A 123 0.68 17.35 -3.89
N GLN A 124 -0.21 17.77 -2.99
CA GLN A 124 -0.29 19.17 -2.54
C GLN A 124 0.83 19.54 -1.55
N ILE A 125 1.22 18.58 -0.72
CA ILE A 125 2.28 18.68 0.30
C ILE A 125 3.66 18.63 -0.38
N TYR A 126 3.87 17.85 -1.42
CA TYR A 126 5.11 17.69 -2.17
C TYR A 126 5.63 19.02 -2.74
N PHE A 127 4.71 19.92 -3.13
CA PHE A 127 5.06 21.27 -3.56
C PHE A 127 5.30 22.26 -2.40
N LYS A 128 4.87 21.94 -1.18
CA LYS A 128 4.97 22.82 0.02
C LYS A 128 6.01 22.37 1.05
N VAL A 129 6.24 21.07 1.21
CA VAL A 129 7.17 20.45 2.14
C VAL A 129 8.52 20.37 1.47
N ARG A 130 9.33 21.40 1.71
CA ARG A 130 10.73 21.45 1.30
C ARG A 130 11.67 20.75 2.29
N THR A 131 11.22 20.52 3.52
CA THR A 131 12.01 19.98 4.64
C THR A 131 11.12 19.26 5.64
N CYS A 132 11.49 18.04 6.02
CA CYS A 132 10.94 17.39 7.20
C CYS A 132 11.68 17.90 8.43
N LYS A 133 10.94 18.30 9.47
CA LYS A 133 11.56 18.65 10.76
C LYS A 133 11.85 17.37 11.52
N GLU A 134 13.01 17.34 12.16
CA GLU A 134 13.33 16.32 13.15
C GLU A 134 12.25 16.33 14.24
N SER A 135 11.70 15.17 14.52
CA SER A 135 10.66 15.03 15.53
C SER A 135 11.31 14.98 16.91
N SER A 136 10.72 15.67 17.89
CA SER A 136 11.17 15.59 19.29
C SER A 136 10.68 14.31 19.99
N ASP A 137 10.01 13.41 19.27
CA ASP A 137 9.52 12.13 19.79
C ASP A 137 10.70 11.17 20.03
N THR A 138 10.76 10.57 21.21
CA THR A 138 11.72 9.53 21.58
C THR A 138 11.65 8.29 20.69
N LYS A 139 10.53 8.09 19.99
CA LYS A 139 10.33 7.00 19.04
C LYS A 139 10.87 7.30 17.64
N PHE A 140 11.35 8.51 17.39
CA PHE A 140 11.90 8.88 16.09
C PHE A 140 13.30 8.27 15.90
N GLN A 141 13.40 7.34 14.95
CA GLN A 141 14.63 6.60 14.64
C GLN A 141 15.46 7.26 13.54
N GLY A 142 14.93 8.29 12.86
CA GLY A 142 15.66 9.05 11.85
C GLY A 142 14.99 9.10 10.47
N PHE A 143 15.75 9.51 9.47
CA PHE A 143 15.27 9.66 8.10
C PHE A 143 15.60 8.45 7.23
N LEU A 144 14.57 7.86 6.61
CA LEU A 144 14.70 6.77 5.64
C LEU A 144 14.92 7.36 4.24
N SER A 145 16.17 7.29 3.75
CA SER A 145 16.57 7.87 2.46
C SER A 145 16.63 6.84 1.33
N SER A 146 16.91 5.57 1.64
CA SER A 146 16.91 4.53 0.62
C SER A 146 16.53 3.17 1.18
N LEU A 147 15.90 2.34 0.36
CA LEU A 147 15.72 0.92 0.64
C LEU A 147 16.53 0.12 -0.37
N GLU A 148 17.44 -0.73 0.12
CA GLU A 148 18.16 -1.67 -0.73
C GLU A 148 17.22 -2.82 -1.14
N VAL A 149 17.23 -3.18 -2.41
CA VAL A 149 16.42 -4.26 -2.97
C VAL A 149 17.34 -5.25 -3.63
N GLU A 150 17.58 -6.37 -2.98
CA GLU A 150 18.49 -7.42 -3.42
C GLU A 150 17.71 -8.56 -4.08
N LEU A 151 18.06 -8.86 -5.33
CA LEU A 151 17.57 -10.03 -6.04
C LEU A 151 18.71 -11.03 -6.22
N THR A 152 18.59 -12.19 -5.56
CA THR A 152 19.63 -13.23 -5.55
C THR A 152 19.46 -14.26 -6.66
N GLY A 153 18.23 -14.56 -7.07
CA GLY A 153 17.95 -15.47 -8.19
C GLY A 153 18.11 -14.82 -9.56
N SER A 154 18.07 -15.63 -10.62
CA SER A 154 18.05 -15.14 -12.00
C SER A 154 16.82 -14.27 -12.24
N CYS A 155 16.94 -13.31 -13.16
CA CYS A 155 15.78 -12.56 -13.63
C CYS A 155 15.83 -12.46 -15.15
N ASP A 156 14.96 -13.25 -15.80
CA ASP A 156 14.81 -13.25 -17.25
C ASP A 156 13.53 -12.51 -17.62
N ASP A 157 13.62 -11.62 -18.60
CA ASP A 157 12.50 -10.78 -19.04
C ASP A 157 11.42 -11.57 -19.81
N ASP A 158 11.77 -12.76 -20.29
CA ASP A 158 10.87 -13.65 -21.03
C ASP A 158 10.12 -14.65 -20.12
N GLU A 159 10.40 -14.63 -18.81
CA GLU A 159 9.79 -15.53 -17.84
C GLU A 159 8.38 -15.07 -17.44
N PHE A 160 7.41 -15.97 -17.56
CA PHE A 160 6.02 -15.73 -17.14
C PHE A 160 5.74 -16.31 -15.76
N PRO A 161 4.85 -15.70 -14.97
CA PRO A 161 4.48 -16.21 -13.66
C PRO A 161 3.83 -17.59 -13.78
N THR A 162 4.24 -18.51 -12.90
CA THR A 162 3.72 -19.88 -12.83
C THR A 162 3.06 -20.13 -11.46
N VAL A 163 2.27 -21.20 -11.34
CA VAL A 163 1.61 -21.54 -10.08
C VAL A 163 2.61 -21.90 -8.98
N ASP A 164 3.74 -22.50 -9.37
CA ASP A 164 4.79 -22.95 -8.46
C ASP A 164 5.95 -21.95 -8.34
N MET A 165 5.73 -20.69 -8.73
CA MET A 165 6.75 -19.65 -8.63
C MET A 165 7.02 -19.28 -7.17
N ASN A 166 8.28 -19.01 -6.85
CA ASN A 166 8.65 -18.57 -5.51
C ASN A 166 8.17 -17.13 -5.29
N GLU A 167 7.34 -16.87 -4.29
CA GLU A 167 6.90 -15.53 -3.87
C GLU A 167 7.44 -15.12 -2.47
N GLU A 168 8.39 -15.87 -1.92
CA GLU A 168 9.02 -15.62 -0.62
C GLU A 168 9.88 -14.35 -0.65
N TYR A 169 9.88 -13.58 0.45
CA TYR A 169 10.67 -12.37 0.55
C TYR A 169 10.96 -12.01 2.02
N VAL A 170 12.08 -11.32 2.24
CA VAL A 170 12.51 -10.84 3.54
C VAL A 170 12.69 -9.32 3.48
N LEU A 171 11.86 -8.55 4.18
CA LEU A 171 11.96 -7.10 4.35
C LEU A 171 12.46 -6.74 5.75
N ASN A 172 13.65 -6.17 5.83
CA ASN A 172 14.23 -5.60 7.05
C ASN A 172 14.38 -4.07 6.96
N VAL A 173 13.90 -3.34 7.95
CA VAL A 173 13.84 -1.87 8.07
C VAL A 173 14.11 -1.52 9.53
N THR A 174 15.38 -1.62 9.89
CA THR A 174 15.95 -1.24 11.18
C THR A 174 16.78 0.04 11.02
N SER A 175 17.32 0.57 12.12
CA SER A 175 18.25 1.72 12.06
C SER A 175 19.49 1.40 11.22
N ASP A 176 19.92 0.14 11.27
CA ASP A 176 21.20 -0.30 10.71
C ASP A 176 21.02 -0.91 9.30
N VAL A 177 19.89 -1.58 9.06
CA VAL A 177 19.63 -2.33 7.84
C VAL A 177 18.25 -1.99 7.27
N GLN A 178 18.23 -1.47 6.05
CA GLN A 178 17.03 -1.12 5.28
C GLN A 178 17.09 -1.88 3.95
N LYS A 179 16.72 -3.16 3.97
CA LYS A 179 16.92 -4.11 2.88
C LYS A 179 15.71 -5.02 2.67
N LEU A 180 15.27 -5.13 1.42
CA LEU A 180 14.37 -6.16 0.92
C LEU A 180 15.20 -7.18 0.13
N SER A 181 15.16 -8.45 0.51
CA SER A 181 15.87 -9.54 -0.18
C SER A 181 14.88 -10.63 -0.60
N SER A 182 15.11 -11.21 -1.78
CA SER A 182 14.29 -12.30 -2.31
C SER A 182 15.09 -13.18 -3.27
N GLY A 183 14.68 -14.44 -3.36
CA GLY A 183 15.17 -15.41 -4.35
C GLY A 183 14.58 -15.24 -5.75
N SER A 184 13.48 -14.49 -5.89
CA SER A 184 12.79 -14.28 -7.17
C SER A 184 12.28 -12.84 -7.31
N VAL A 185 12.03 -12.41 -8.56
CA VAL A 185 11.41 -11.11 -8.83
C VAL A 185 9.98 -11.04 -8.27
N TRP A 186 9.25 -12.16 -8.24
CA TRP A 186 7.88 -12.22 -7.74
C TRP A 186 7.81 -11.93 -6.24
N GLY A 187 8.74 -12.50 -5.46
CA GLY A 187 8.89 -12.19 -4.04
C GLY A 187 9.25 -10.73 -3.80
N VAL A 188 10.15 -10.14 -4.62
CA VAL A 188 10.46 -8.70 -4.53
C VAL A 188 9.19 -7.86 -4.73
N LEU A 189 8.34 -8.18 -5.71
CA LEU A 189 7.10 -7.44 -5.94
C LEU A 189 6.13 -7.54 -4.74
N ARG A 190 6.05 -8.70 -4.06
CA ARG A 190 5.27 -8.86 -2.82
C ARG A 190 5.85 -8.04 -1.66
N GLY A 191 7.17 -8.02 -1.53
CA GLY A 191 7.85 -7.21 -0.53
C GLY A 191 7.67 -5.70 -0.76
N LEU A 192 7.73 -5.24 -2.02
CA LEU A 192 7.49 -3.84 -2.38
C LEU A 192 6.05 -3.41 -2.10
N GLU A 193 5.06 -4.25 -2.41
CA GLU A 193 3.67 -4.02 -2.02
C GLU A 193 3.58 -3.84 -0.52
N THR A 194 4.19 -4.75 0.22
CA THR A 194 4.10 -4.72 1.66
C THR A 194 4.76 -3.48 2.24
N PHE A 195 5.97 -3.14 1.79
CA PHE A 195 6.64 -1.90 2.14
C PHE A 195 5.77 -0.66 1.84
N SER A 196 5.04 -0.64 0.72
CA SER A 196 4.16 0.48 0.39
C SER A 196 3.00 0.66 1.36
N GLN A 197 2.54 -0.42 2.01
CA GLN A 197 1.48 -0.39 3.00
C GLN A 197 1.97 0.07 4.38
N LEU A 198 3.25 -0.15 4.70
CA LEU A 198 3.91 0.38 5.91
C LEU A 198 3.99 1.90 5.93
N VAL A 199 3.99 2.51 4.75
CA VAL A 199 4.18 3.95 4.57
C VAL A 199 2.84 4.68 4.66
N TYR A 200 2.72 5.61 5.60
CA TYR A 200 1.53 6.46 5.72
C TYR A 200 1.90 7.91 6.06
N LEU A 201 0.90 8.81 6.02
CA LEU A 201 1.09 10.22 6.35
C LEU A 201 1.02 10.42 7.86
N SER A 202 1.98 11.17 8.41
CA SER A 202 1.87 11.64 9.79
C SER A 202 0.69 12.61 9.93
N ASP A 203 0.03 12.62 11.08
CA ASP A 203 -1.18 13.41 11.38
C ASP A 203 -0.98 14.92 11.17
N ASP A 204 0.26 15.40 11.29
CA ASP A 204 0.63 16.80 11.10
C ASP A 204 0.72 17.21 9.61
N ASN A 205 0.54 16.26 8.68
CA ASN A 205 0.72 16.44 7.22
C ASN A 205 2.08 17.05 6.82
N SER A 206 3.06 17.06 7.73
CA SER A 206 4.36 17.69 7.54
C SER A 206 5.35 16.76 6.85
N CYS A 207 5.15 15.43 6.99
CA CYS A 207 6.02 14.38 6.47
C CYS A 207 5.24 13.11 6.14
N VAL A 208 5.81 12.27 5.27
CA VAL A 208 5.41 10.87 5.12
C VAL A 208 6.21 10.08 6.16
N SER A 209 5.54 9.48 7.13
CA SER A 209 6.17 8.68 8.18
C SER A 209 6.07 7.19 7.81
N PRO A 210 7.19 6.51 7.48
CA PRO A 210 7.25 5.07 7.56
C PRO A 210 7.16 4.65 9.03
N TRP A 211 6.05 3.97 9.31
CA TRP A 211 5.72 3.35 10.59
C TRP A 211 5.39 4.25 11.78
N ARG A 212 4.60 3.65 12.67
CA ARG A 212 4.64 3.70 14.13
C ARG A 212 4.32 2.25 14.50
N CYS A 213 5.39 1.45 14.67
CA CYS A 213 5.45 0.01 14.95
C CYS A 213 4.45 -0.92 14.24
N ASP A 214 4.96 -1.86 13.41
CA ASP A 214 4.40 -3.20 13.14
C ASP A 214 4.76 -3.82 11.75
N ALA A 215 6.04 -4.04 11.41
CA ALA A 215 6.51 -5.26 10.70
C ALA A 215 7.81 -5.09 9.90
N LEU A 216 8.72 -6.03 10.14
CA LEU A 216 9.67 -6.57 9.16
C LEU A 216 9.23 -7.97 8.78
N LEU A 217 9.45 -8.32 7.52
CA LEU A 217 8.94 -9.51 6.87
C LEU A 217 10.09 -10.47 6.70
N SER A 218 9.86 -11.73 6.99
CA SER A 218 10.75 -12.85 6.70
C SER A 218 9.90 -13.98 6.19
#